data_AF-A0AAV1MAA4-F1
#
_entry.id   AF-A0AAV1MAA4-F1
#
_cell.length_a   1.000
_cell.length_b   1.000
_cell.length_c   1.000
_cell.angle_alpha   90.00
_cell.angle_beta   90.00
_cell.angle_gamma   90.00
#
_symmetry.space_group_name_H-M   'P 1'
#
loop_
_entity.id
_entity.type
_entity.pdbx_description
1 polymer ?
#
loop_
_entity_poly.entity_id
_entity_poly.type
_entity_poly.pdbx_seq_one_letter_code
_entity_poly.pdbx_strand_id
1 'polypeptide(L)'
;MHESYKVTKCCQSINISDVQQDVSKWKRWIIVHTGSENDFVPNELLIFTGKNKQDDYHSEMYAHNFTKRVTEKLVPNITEPSIIVMDNAPYHSIITNKAPTSALKVDEIKLWLLENNIPFDDTLWTPSLLMLVKKHKPDC
;
A
#
# COMPACT_ATOMS: atom_id res chain seq x y z
N MET A 1 0.75 37.71 -0.77
CA MET A 1 2.03 37.00 -0.98
C MET A 1 2.35 36.30 0.33
N HIS A 2 2.24 34.99 0.38
CA HIS A 2 2.55 34.24 1.60
C HIS A 2 3.66 33.26 1.24
N GLU A 3 4.87 33.56 1.71
CA GLU A 3 6.05 32.75 1.49
C GLU A 3 5.95 31.49 2.34
N SER A 4 5.97 30.34 1.68
CA SER A 4 6.33 29.07 2.31
C SER A 4 7.34 28.35 1.42
N TYR A 5 8.58 28.86 1.44
CA TYR A 5 9.71 28.09 0.94
C TYR A 5 10.11 27.06 2.00
N LYS A 6 10.15 25.78 1.61
CA LYS A 6 11.18 24.86 2.10
C LYS A 6 11.84 24.18 0.92
N VAL A 7 13.01 24.72 0.58
CA VAL A 7 14.06 24.05 -0.18
C VAL A 7 14.42 22.76 0.56
N THR A 8 14.18 21.62 -0.09
CA THR A 8 14.74 20.32 0.33
C THR A 8 16.26 20.44 0.28
N LYS A 9 16.95 20.02 1.34
CA LYS A 9 18.41 20.07 1.49
C LYS A 9 19.14 19.62 0.21
N CYS A 10 19.54 20.58 -0.62
CA CYS A 10 20.77 20.54 -1.38
C CYS A 10 21.67 21.59 -0.73
N CYS A 11 22.81 21.13 -0.19
CA CYS A 11 23.92 21.90 0.37
C CYS A 11 23.55 22.96 1.44
N GLN A 12 23.63 22.61 2.72
CA GLN A 12 24.08 23.57 3.76
C GLN A 12 24.53 22.89 5.07
N SER A 13 25.42 23.62 5.74
CA SER A 13 26.46 23.25 6.69
C SER A 13 25.99 22.83 8.09
N ILE A 14 26.92 22.15 8.77
CA ILE A 14 26.87 21.61 10.13
C ILE A 14 26.65 22.74 11.17
N ASN A 15 25.87 22.42 12.20
CA ASN A 15 25.60 23.16 13.45
C ASN A 15 24.56 24.28 13.40
N ILE A 16 23.28 23.95 13.66
CA ILE A 16 22.48 24.69 14.66
C ILE A 16 21.50 23.70 15.32
N SER A 17 21.66 23.50 16.62
CA SER A 17 20.71 22.80 17.47
C SER A 17 19.54 23.71 17.85
N ASP A 18 18.39 23.05 17.97
CA ASP A 18 17.25 23.34 18.85
C ASP A 18 15.92 23.91 18.34
N VAL A 19 14.89 23.40 19.05
CA VAL A 19 13.47 23.76 19.14
C VAL A 19 12.53 23.18 18.07
N GLN A 20 11.98 22.00 18.37
CA GLN A 20 10.70 21.55 17.83
C GLN A 20 9.58 22.43 18.40
N GLN A 21 9.22 23.48 17.66
CA GLN A 21 8.00 24.23 17.93
C GLN A 21 6.80 23.39 17.46
N ASP A 22 5.93 23.01 18.39
CA ASP A 22 4.72 22.23 18.11
C ASP A 22 3.69 23.12 17.41
N VAL A 23 3.79 23.20 16.08
CA VAL A 23 2.80 23.88 15.25
C VAL A 23 1.63 22.93 15.05
N SER A 24 0.44 23.31 15.52
CA SER A 24 -0.80 22.56 15.33
C SER A 24 -1.01 22.25 13.84
N LYS A 25 -0.78 20.98 13.47
CA LYS A 25 -0.74 20.54 12.07
C LYS A 25 -2.14 20.55 11.44
N TRP A 26 -2.30 21.35 10.40
CA TRP A 26 -3.52 21.50 9.59
C TRP A 26 -4.04 20.16 9.05
N LYS A 27 -5.36 20.10 8.79
CA LYS A 27 -6.05 18.92 8.26
C LYS A 27 -5.57 18.63 6.83
N ARG A 28 -5.07 17.42 6.56
CA ARG A 28 -4.69 16.97 5.22
C ARG A 28 -5.95 16.61 4.44
N TRP A 29 -6.06 17.09 3.20
CA TRP A 29 -7.05 16.64 2.23
C TRP A 29 -6.39 15.70 1.24
N ILE A 30 -7.05 14.59 0.94
CA ILE A 30 -6.66 13.63 -0.09
C ILE A 30 -7.72 13.68 -1.17
N ILE A 31 -7.26 13.87 -2.40
CA ILE A 31 -8.07 13.94 -3.61
C ILE A 31 -7.51 12.89 -4.56
N VAL A 32 -8.38 12.00 -5.04
CA VAL A 32 -8.01 10.97 -6.01
C VAL A 32 -9.01 11.01 -7.16
N HIS A 33 -8.49 11.10 -8.38
CA HIS A 33 -9.30 11.11 -9.59
C HIS A 33 -8.54 10.49 -10.74
N THR A 34 -9.20 9.61 -11.50
CA THR A 34 -8.63 8.98 -12.69
C THR A 34 -8.87 9.86 -13.91
N GLY A 35 -7.78 10.27 -14.57
CA GLY A 35 -7.85 10.93 -15.87
C GLY A 35 -8.02 9.91 -16.99
N SER A 36 -8.71 10.31 -18.06
CA SER A 36 -8.82 9.59 -19.33
C SER A 36 -8.38 10.47 -20.49
N GLU A 37 -8.41 9.95 -21.72
CA GLU A 37 -8.16 10.75 -22.93
C GLU A 37 -9.18 11.89 -23.11
N ASN A 38 -10.40 11.73 -22.59
CA ASN A 38 -11.54 12.62 -22.80
C ASN A 38 -11.88 13.45 -21.56
N ASP A 39 -10.91 13.72 -20.68
CA ASP A 39 -11.05 14.33 -19.33
C ASP A 39 -11.18 13.28 -18.20
N PHE A 40 -11.58 13.68 -17.00
CA PHE A 40 -11.72 12.80 -15.85
C PHE A 40 -12.89 11.82 -15.98
N VAL A 41 -12.69 10.60 -15.45
CA VAL A 41 -13.73 9.57 -15.41
C VAL A 41 -14.91 10.02 -14.54
N PRO A 42 -16.14 10.12 -15.06
CA PRO A 42 -17.27 10.65 -14.30
C PRO A 42 -17.58 9.78 -13.06
N ASN A 43 -18.13 10.40 -12.01
CA ASN A 43 -18.56 9.75 -10.75
C ASN A 43 -17.46 9.00 -9.97
N GLU A 44 -16.19 9.23 -10.30
CA GLU A 44 -15.04 8.52 -9.75
C GLU A 44 -14.26 9.35 -8.70
N LEU A 45 -14.48 10.67 -8.67
CA LEU A 45 -13.80 11.60 -7.76
C LEU A 45 -13.97 11.19 -6.29
N LEU A 46 -12.84 10.98 -5.62
CA LEU A 46 -12.80 10.69 -4.19
C LEU A 46 -12.07 11.81 -3.46
N ILE A 47 -12.77 12.46 -2.52
CA ILE A 47 -12.21 13.49 -1.64
C ILE A 47 -12.46 13.06 -0.19
N PHE A 48 -11.40 12.99 0.61
CA PHE A 48 -11.51 12.72 2.04
C PHE A 48 -10.39 13.42 2.80
N THR A 49 -10.55 13.50 4.12
CA THR A 49 -9.53 14.10 4.98
C THR A 49 -8.76 13.04 5.72
N GLY A 50 -7.45 13.24 5.81
CA GLY A 50 -6.57 12.38 6.56
C GLY A 50 -6.88 12.37 8.05
N LYS A 51 -6.77 11.19 8.65
CA LYS A 51 -6.95 10.94 10.08
C LYS A 51 -5.62 11.04 10.83
N ASN A 52 -4.50 10.74 10.18
CA ASN A 52 -3.18 10.64 10.78
C ASN A 52 -2.37 11.92 10.58
N LYS A 53 -2.12 12.64 11.67
CA LYS A 53 -1.46 13.97 11.66
C LYS A 53 0.08 13.90 11.54
N GLN A 54 0.66 12.71 11.66
CA GLN A 54 2.12 12.51 11.71
C GLN A 54 2.68 11.66 10.56
N ASP A 55 1.83 10.92 9.86
CA ASP A 55 2.27 9.90 8.93
C ASP A 55 2.15 10.35 7.48
N ASP A 56 2.91 9.71 6.60
CA ASP A 56 2.78 9.89 5.15
C ASP A 56 1.33 9.57 4.70
N TYR A 57 0.85 10.21 3.62
CA TYR A 57 -0.48 9.94 3.04
C TYR A 57 -0.68 8.45 2.71
N HIS A 58 0.43 7.72 2.55
CA HIS A 58 0.51 6.28 2.34
C HIS A 58 -0.22 5.46 3.43
N SER A 59 -0.27 5.92 4.69
CA SER A 59 -0.98 5.19 5.76
C SER A 59 -2.51 5.18 5.57
N GLU A 60 -3.04 6.12 4.78
CA GLU A 60 -4.48 6.35 4.61
C GLU A 60 -5.00 5.75 3.29
N MET A 61 -4.09 5.55 2.32
CA MET A 61 -4.32 4.86 1.06
C MET A 61 -3.65 3.48 1.09
N TYR A 62 -4.27 2.53 1.79
CA TYR A 62 -3.84 1.13 1.81
C TYR A 62 -4.66 0.28 0.83
N ALA A 63 -4.17 -0.92 0.52
CA ALA A 63 -4.65 -1.74 -0.59
C ALA A 63 -6.17 -1.99 -0.61
N HIS A 64 -6.82 -2.09 0.56
CA HIS A 64 -8.27 -2.21 0.65
C HIS A 64 -9.02 -0.97 0.12
N ASN A 65 -8.60 0.25 0.51
CA ASN A 65 -9.25 1.48 0.04
C ASN A 65 -9.05 1.67 -1.46
N PHE A 66 -7.85 1.34 -1.95
CA PHE A 66 -7.55 1.36 -3.38
C PHE A 66 -8.44 0.35 -4.13
N THR A 67 -8.46 -0.90 -3.70
CA THR A 67 -9.29 -1.97 -4.32
C THR A 67 -10.76 -1.59 -4.32
N LYS A 68 -11.28 -1.08 -3.19
CA LYS A 68 -12.67 -0.63 -3.06
C LYS A 68 -12.97 0.48 -4.07
N ARG A 69 -12.12 1.50 -4.17
CA ARG A 69 -12.27 2.59 -5.15
C ARG A 69 -12.27 2.03 -6.58
N VAL A 70 -11.32 1.17 -6.92
CA VAL A 70 -11.24 0.60 -8.28
C VAL A 70 -12.52 -0.16 -8.61
N THR A 71 -12.97 -1.06 -7.74
CA THR A 71 -14.13 -1.92 -7.99
C THR A 71 -15.45 -1.16 -7.97
N GLU A 72 -15.64 -0.22 -7.03
CA GLU A 72 -16.92 0.46 -6.83
C GLU A 72 -17.06 1.77 -7.61
N LYS A 73 -15.95 2.41 -8.00
CA LYS A 73 -15.95 3.74 -8.62
C LYS A 73 -15.31 3.73 -10.00
N LEU A 74 -14.14 3.13 -10.18
CA LEU A 74 -13.47 3.19 -11.47
C LEU A 74 -14.11 2.25 -12.49
N VAL A 75 -14.14 0.95 -12.21
CA VAL A 75 -14.63 -0.10 -13.13
C VAL A 75 -16.05 0.18 -13.65
N PRO A 76 -17.02 0.63 -12.82
CA PRO A 76 -18.37 0.91 -13.32
C PRO A 76 -18.50 2.17 -14.18
N ASN A 77 -17.50 3.07 -14.17
CA ASN A 77 -17.59 4.37 -14.84
C ASN A 77 -16.60 4.53 -16.01
N ILE A 78 -15.77 3.53 -16.31
CA ILE A 78 -14.92 3.50 -17.50
C ILE A 78 -15.64 2.83 -18.67
N THR A 79 -15.32 3.24 -19.89
CA THR A 79 -15.81 2.60 -21.10
C THR A 79 -14.91 1.42 -21.49
N GLU A 80 -15.51 0.31 -21.90
CA GLU A 80 -14.77 -0.83 -22.45
C GLU A 80 -14.75 -0.79 -24.00
N PRO A 81 -13.63 -1.19 -24.64
CA PRO A 81 -12.37 -1.60 -24.03
C PRO A 81 -11.56 -0.40 -23.53
N SER A 82 -10.80 -0.58 -22.44
CA SER A 82 -9.91 0.44 -21.88
C SER A 82 -8.56 -0.14 -21.46
N ILE A 83 -7.54 0.72 -21.44
CA ILE A 83 -6.20 0.42 -20.90
C ILE A 83 -6.00 1.29 -19.66
N ILE A 84 -5.71 0.66 -18.53
CA ILE A 84 -5.45 1.34 -17.26
C ILE A 84 -3.93 1.36 -17.05
N VAL A 85 -3.36 2.55 -16.92
CA VAL A 85 -1.94 2.77 -16.61
C VAL A 85 -1.83 3.35 -15.20
N MET A 86 -1.01 2.72 -14.36
CA MET A 86 -0.79 3.12 -12.97
C MET A 86 0.70 3.06 -12.65
N ASP A 87 1.16 3.88 -11.71
CA ASP A 87 2.51 3.74 -11.17
C ASP A 87 2.63 2.47 -10.32
N ASN A 88 3.86 1.97 -10.20
CA ASN A 88 4.13 0.80 -9.37
C ASN A 88 4.27 1.24 -7.90
N ALA A 89 3.16 1.27 -7.17
CA ALA A 89 3.15 1.54 -5.74
C ALA A 89 2.76 0.28 -4.93
N PRO A 90 3.37 0.05 -3.75
CA PRO A 90 3.10 -1.16 -2.95
C PRO A 90 1.64 -1.38 -2.56
N TYR A 91 0.83 -0.32 -2.51
CA TYR A 91 -0.59 -0.39 -2.16
C TYR A 91 -1.51 -0.59 -3.37
N HIS A 92 -1.01 -0.52 -4.61
CA HIS A 92 -1.81 -0.79 -5.82
C HIS A 92 -2.01 -2.29 -6.07
N SER A 93 -1.20 -3.14 -5.43
CA SER A 93 -1.24 -4.58 -5.62
C SER A 93 -1.39 -5.31 -4.28
N ILE A 94 -2.09 -6.44 -4.31
CA ILE A 94 -2.19 -7.36 -3.17
C ILE A 94 -1.59 -8.69 -3.60
N ILE A 95 -0.69 -9.23 -2.78
CA ILE A 95 -0.19 -10.58 -2.97
C ILE A 95 -1.28 -11.55 -2.50
N THR A 96 -1.94 -12.23 -3.44
CA THR A 96 -3.03 -13.17 -3.17
C THR A 96 -2.54 -14.46 -2.51
N ASN A 97 -1.38 -14.95 -2.92
CA ASN A 97 -0.74 -16.13 -2.35
C ASN A 97 0.52 -15.75 -1.56
N LYS A 98 0.34 -14.96 -0.49
CA LYS A 98 1.47 -14.46 0.30
C LYS A 98 2.08 -15.59 1.11
N ALA A 99 3.34 -15.92 0.80
CA ALA A 99 4.08 -16.91 1.56
C ALA A 99 4.19 -16.53 3.05
N PRO A 100 3.94 -17.48 3.97
CA PRO A 100 3.96 -17.22 5.39
C PRO A 100 5.40 -16.96 5.87
N THR A 101 5.52 -16.25 7.00
CA THR A 101 6.80 -15.94 7.64
C THR A 101 6.82 -16.47 9.08
N SER A 102 7.97 -16.42 9.75
CA SER A 102 8.10 -16.82 11.16
C SER A 102 7.25 -16.00 12.14
N ALA A 103 6.59 -14.93 11.68
CA ALA A 103 5.65 -14.16 12.48
C ALA A 103 4.24 -14.78 12.54
N LEU A 104 3.91 -15.71 11.63
CA LEU A 104 2.61 -16.39 11.60
C LEU A 104 2.59 -17.62 12.50
N LYS A 105 1.39 -18.03 12.91
CA LYS A 105 1.19 -19.25 13.69
C LYS A 105 1.50 -20.48 12.84
N VAL A 106 1.89 -21.57 13.51
CA VAL A 106 2.21 -22.84 12.83
C VAL A 106 1.05 -23.35 11.97
N ASP A 107 -0.19 -23.20 12.45
CA ASP A 107 -1.39 -23.63 11.71
C ASP A 107 -1.58 -22.83 10.42
N GLU A 108 -1.26 -21.53 10.42
CA GLU A 108 -1.32 -20.68 9.22
C GLU A 108 -0.24 -21.09 8.20
N ILE A 109 0.94 -21.47 8.68
CA ILE A 109 2.02 -22.00 7.82
C ILE A 109 1.59 -23.32 7.19
N LYS A 110 1.02 -24.23 7.97
CA LYS A 110 0.49 -25.52 7.50
C LYS A 110 -0.65 -25.33 6.51
N LEU A 111 -1.58 -24.42 6.79
CA LEU A 111 -2.70 -24.09 5.89
C LEU A 111 -2.18 -23.63 4.53
N TRP A 112 -1.21 -22.72 4.50
CA TRP A 112 -0.61 -22.26 3.25
C TRP A 112 0.04 -23.42 2.46
N LEU A 113 0.75 -24.33 3.14
CA LEU A 113 1.32 -25.52 2.49
C LEU A 113 0.24 -26.42 1.89
N LEU A 114 -0.88 -26.64 2.62
CA LEU A 114 -2.03 -27.39 2.11
C LEU A 114 -2.67 -26.73 0.89
N GLU A 115 -2.94 -25.43 0.95
CA GLU A 115 -3.54 -24.65 -0.15
C GLU A 115 -2.66 -24.65 -1.40
N ASN A 116 -1.34 -24.74 -1.23
CA ASN A 116 -0.37 -24.85 -2.32
C ASN A 116 -0.06 -26.30 -2.73
N ASN A 117 -0.77 -27.29 -2.19
CA ASN A 117 -0.58 -28.73 -2.44
C ASN A 117 0.86 -29.22 -2.16
N ILE A 118 1.52 -28.66 -1.15
CA ILE A 118 2.87 -29.03 -0.73
C ILE A 118 2.76 -30.06 0.39
N PRO A 119 3.26 -31.30 0.21
CA PRO A 119 3.23 -32.30 1.26
C PRO A 119 4.17 -31.92 2.41
N PHE A 120 3.71 -32.10 3.64
CA PHE A 120 4.50 -31.95 4.86
C PHE A 120 4.05 -32.96 5.91
N ASP A 121 4.92 -33.24 6.88
CA ASP A 121 4.59 -34.03 8.06
C ASP A 121 4.06 -33.10 9.16
N ASP A 122 2.90 -33.44 9.73
CA ASP A 122 2.18 -32.62 10.70
C ASP A 122 2.92 -32.49 12.05
N THR A 123 3.90 -33.37 12.29
CA THR A 123 4.79 -33.35 13.46
C THR A 123 5.99 -32.42 13.30
N LEU A 124 6.22 -31.87 12.08
CA LEU A 124 7.34 -30.98 11.82
C LEU A 124 7.24 -29.68 12.61
N TRP A 125 8.40 -29.23 13.08
CA TRP A 125 8.53 -27.98 13.80
C TRP A 125 8.54 -26.80 12.83
N THR A 126 8.13 -25.63 13.32
CA THR A 126 7.98 -24.40 12.52
C THR A 126 9.18 -24.10 11.60
N PRO A 127 10.45 -24.24 12.01
CA PRO A 127 11.59 -23.98 11.12
C PRO A 127 11.63 -24.89 9.89
N SER A 128 11.30 -26.17 10.05
CA SER A 128 11.27 -27.15 8.94
C SER A 128 10.14 -26.84 7.96
N LEU A 129 8.97 -26.43 8.47
CA LEU A 129 7.86 -25.98 7.65
C LEU A 129 8.21 -24.72 6.86
N LEU A 130 8.89 -23.75 7.49
CA LEU A 130 9.35 -22.53 6.82
C LEU A 130 10.41 -22.81 5.75
N MET A 131 11.22 -23.86 5.89
CA MET A 131 12.12 -24.30 4.81
C MET A 131 11.34 -24.81 3.59
N LEU A 132 10.26 -25.56 3.80
CA LEU A 132 9.37 -26.01 2.72
C LEU A 132 8.71 -24.82 2.04
N VAL A 133 8.21 -23.85 2.81
CA VAL A 133 7.65 -22.60 2.28
C VAL A 133 8.69 -21.87 1.43
N LYS A 134 9.92 -21.68 1.94
CA LYS A 134 10.98 -20.98 1.20
C LYS A 134 11.34 -21.68 -0.12
N LYS A 135 11.26 -23.01 -0.16
CA LYS A 135 11.55 -23.81 -1.36
C LYS A 135 10.45 -23.70 -2.43
N HIS A 136 9.20 -23.50 -2.04
CA HIS A 136 8.05 -23.57 -2.95
C HIS A 136 7.28 -22.26 -3.10
N LYS A 137 7.65 -21.20 -2.37
CA LYS A 137 7.04 -19.88 -2.56
C LYS A 137 7.26 -19.39 -4.00
N PRO A 138 6.30 -18.69 -4.60
CA PRO A 138 6.52 -18.03 -5.88
C PRO A 138 7.71 -17.06 -5.80
N ASP A 139 8.35 -16.85 -6.94
CA ASP A 139 9.23 -15.70 -7.13
C ASP A 139 8.35 -14.44 -7.15
N CYS A 140 8.76 -13.42 -6.40
CA CYS A 140 8.12 -12.10 -6.37
C CYS A 140 8.86 -11.15 -7.31
#